data_AF-A0A4U2ZI82-F1
#
_entry.id   AF-A0A4U2ZI82-F1
#
_cell.length_a   1.000
_cell.length_b   1.000
_cell.length_c   1.000
_cell.angle_alpha   90.00
_cell.angle_beta   90.00
_cell.angle_gamma   90.00
#
_symmetry.space_group_name_H-M   'P 1'
#
loop_
_entity.id
_entity.type
_entity.pdbx_description
1 polymer ?
#
loop_
_entity_poly.entity_id
_entity_poly.type
_entity_poly.pdbx_seq_one_letter_code
_entity_poly.pdbx_strand_id
1 'polypeptide(L)'
;KNQIWLIDHSDTVLDTTDEQLFFGPGSGKYGGQIVKESPRPKSILCNLNKEVPTEYYTFQELYCRNIQIAKFQIPKNRLVT
;
A
#
# COMPACT_ATOMS: atom_id res chain seq x y z
N LYS A 1 8.76 -32.30 -10.42
CA LYS A 1 9.18 -30.89 -10.19
C LYS A 1 7.96 -30.03 -10.43
N ASN A 2 7.61 -29.14 -9.50
CA ASN A 2 6.45 -28.26 -9.64
C ASN A 2 6.92 -26.86 -10.03
N GLN A 3 6.05 -26.11 -10.70
CA GLN A 3 6.26 -24.70 -11.00
C GLN A 3 5.18 -23.90 -10.28
N ILE A 4 5.58 -22.79 -9.67
CA ILE A 4 4.68 -21.88 -8.97
C ILE A 4 4.65 -20.57 -9.76
N TRP A 5 3.45 -20.14 -10.11
CA TRP A 5 3.18 -18.83 -10.67
C TRP A 5 2.34 -18.05 -9.68
N LEU A 6 2.69 -16.80 -9.44
CA LEU A 6 1.95 -15.91 -8.56
C LEU A 6 1.89 -14.51 -9.17
N ILE A 7 0.88 -13.76 -8.77
CA ILE A 7 0.72 -12.34 -9.12
C ILE A 7 0.59 -11.60 -7.80
N ASP A 8 1.49 -10.66 -7.56
CA ASP A 8 1.52 -9.82 -6.36
C ASP A 8 1.93 -8.38 -6.73
N HIS A 9 1.76 -7.47 -5.79
CA HIS A 9 2.16 -6.06 -5.90
C HIS A 9 3.19 -5.64 -4.83
N SER A 10 3.46 -6.51 -3.85
CA SER A 10 4.43 -6.29 -2.80
C SER A 10 5.85 -6.53 -3.31
N ASP A 11 6.70 -5.50 -3.23
CA ASP A 11 8.12 -5.62 -3.57
C ASP A 11 8.79 -6.72 -2.73
N THR A 12 8.46 -6.80 -1.44
CA THR A 12 9.00 -7.84 -0.55
C THR A 12 8.72 -9.25 -1.05
N VAL A 13 7.56 -9.49 -1.68
CA VAL A 13 7.21 -10.82 -2.22
C VAL A 13 7.93 -11.03 -3.55
N LEU A 14 7.83 -10.06 -4.46
CA LEU A 14 8.39 -10.15 -5.81
C LEU A 14 9.92 -10.29 -5.76
N ASP A 15 10.60 -9.58 -4.86
CA ASP A 15 12.05 -9.63 -4.70
C ASP A 15 12.57 -11.00 -4.20
N THR A 16 11.67 -11.89 -3.74
CA THR A 16 12.04 -13.26 -3.35
C THR A 16 11.91 -14.29 -4.48
N THR A 17 11.36 -13.93 -5.64
CA THR A 17 11.12 -14.88 -6.73
C THR A 17 12.39 -15.13 -7.55
N ASP A 18 12.50 -16.32 -8.14
CA ASP A 18 13.59 -16.65 -9.06
C ASP A 18 13.54 -15.81 -10.34
N GLU A 19 12.32 -15.55 -10.84
CA GLU A 19 12.05 -14.84 -12.09
C GLU A 19 10.84 -13.91 -11.92
N GLN A 20 10.80 -12.82 -12.69
CA GLN A 20 9.67 -11.88 -12.71
C GLN A 20 9.23 -11.60 -14.15
N LEU A 21 7.92 -11.56 -14.38
CA LEU A 21 7.30 -11.22 -15.67
C LEU A 21 6.38 -10.00 -15.49
N PHE A 22 6.53 -9.00 -16.34
CA PHE A 22 5.73 -7.78 -16.27
C PHE A 22 4.74 -7.68 -17.42
N PHE A 23 3.50 -7.32 -17.10
CA PHE A 23 2.46 -6.99 -18.07
C PHE A 23 2.17 -5.49 -18.06
N GLY A 24 2.07 -4.89 -19.25
CA GLY A 24 1.86 -3.45 -19.41
C GLY A 24 1.61 -3.04 -20.87
N PRO A 25 1.88 -1.77 -21.24
CA PRO A 25 2.33 -0.67 -20.36
C PRO A 25 1.20 -0.07 -19.51
N GLY A 26 -0.06 -0.20 -19.94
CA GLY A 26 -1.24 0.28 -19.23
C GLY A 26 -2.22 -0.83 -18.85
N SER A 27 -3.42 -0.45 -18.45
CA SER A 27 -4.52 -1.39 -18.16
C SER A 27 -5.49 -1.52 -19.34
N GLY A 28 -6.27 -2.61 -19.34
CA GLY A 28 -7.32 -2.85 -20.34
C GLY A 28 -6.77 -2.81 -21.77
N LYS A 29 -7.41 -2.00 -22.63
CA LYS A 29 -7.02 -1.83 -24.05
C LYS A 29 -5.61 -1.25 -24.27
N TYR A 30 -4.99 -0.69 -23.22
CA TYR A 30 -3.63 -0.15 -23.25
C TYR A 30 -2.59 -1.11 -22.65
N GLY A 31 -3.01 -2.32 -22.26
CA GLY A 31 -2.18 -3.34 -21.64
C GLY A 31 -2.11 -4.64 -22.44
N GLY A 32 -1.91 -5.75 -21.72
CA GLY A 32 -1.96 -7.10 -22.29
C GLY A 32 -0.69 -7.53 -23.03
N GLN A 33 0.39 -6.76 -22.92
CA GLN A 33 1.68 -7.08 -23.52
C GLN A 33 2.70 -7.41 -22.43
N ILE A 34 3.59 -8.36 -22.73
CA ILE A 34 4.77 -8.60 -21.89
C ILE A 34 5.76 -7.46 -22.15
N VAL A 35 6.16 -6.79 -21.08
CA VAL A 35 7.09 -5.67 -21.11
C VAL A 35 8.36 -6.03 -20.34
N LYS A 36 9.49 -5.43 -20.73
CA LYS A 36 10.80 -5.72 -20.13
C LYS A 36 10.93 -5.18 -18.70
N GLU A 37 10.30 -4.06 -18.42
CA GLU A 37 10.39 -3.36 -17.14
C GLU A 37 9.00 -3.24 -16.51
N SER A 38 8.96 -3.24 -15.18
CA SER A 38 7.71 -3.06 -14.44
C SER A 38 7.08 -1.70 -14.80
N PRO A 39 5.82 -1.65 -15.28
CA PRO A 39 5.14 -0.39 -15.53
C PRO A 39 4.69 0.30 -14.23
N ARG A 40 4.90 -0.34 -13.06
CA ARG A 40 4.48 0.20 -11.77
C ARG A 40 5.34 1.43 -11.44
N PRO A 41 4.73 2.57 -11.09
CA PRO A 41 5.48 3.73 -10.65
C PRO A 41 6.28 3.39 -9.39
N LYS A 42 7.48 3.96 -9.27
CA LYS A 42 8.28 3.84 -8.05
C LYS A 42 7.55 4.51 -6.89
N SER A 43 7.78 3.97 -5.68
CA SER A 43 7.28 4.60 -4.47
C SER A 43 7.73 6.06 -4.39
N ILE A 44 6.78 6.95 -4.08
CA ILE A 44 7.03 8.37 -3.93
C ILE A 44 7.21 8.64 -2.44
N LEU A 45 8.40 9.09 -2.05
CA LEU A 45 8.64 9.60 -0.71
C LEU A 45 8.04 11.01 -0.61
N CYS A 46 6.92 11.14 0.09
CA CYS A 46 6.33 12.44 0.38
C CYS A 46 6.83 12.98 1.72
N ASN A 47 7.09 14.30 1.79
CA ASN A 47 7.37 14.96 3.05
C ASN A 47 6.09 15.00 3.88
N LEU A 48 6.13 14.39 5.06
CA LEU A 48 5.00 14.38 5.96
C LEU A 48 4.89 15.72 6.70
N ASN A 49 3.67 16.18 6.94
CA ASN A 49 3.46 17.38 7.74
C ASN A 49 3.85 17.06 9.20
N LYS A 50 4.89 17.74 9.70
CA LYS A 50 5.43 17.59 11.06
C LYS A 50 4.82 18.55 12.09
N GLU A 51 3.95 19.46 11.69
CA GLU A 51 3.28 20.39 12.60
C GLU A 51 2.41 19.63 13.60
N VAL A 52 2.27 20.13 14.82
CA VAL A 52 1.37 19.49 15.80
C VAL A 52 -0.08 19.66 15.34
N PRO A 53 -0.90 18.60 15.28
CA PRO A 53 -2.30 18.73 14.91
C PRO A 53 -3.09 19.51 15.96
N THR A 54 -3.98 20.38 15.49
CA THR A 54 -4.86 21.19 16.35
C THR A 54 -6.26 20.60 16.48
N GLU A 55 -6.68 19.81 15.49
CA GLU A 55 -8.02 19.23 15.42
C GLU A 55 -7.99 17.71 15.26
N TYR A 56 -8.93 17.05 15.93
CA TYR A 56 -9.03 15.59 15.95
C TYR A 56 -10.48 15.11 15.81
N TYR A 57 -10.68 14.00 15.12
CA TYR A 57 -11.82 13.11 15.36
C TYR A 57 -11.52 12.30 16.62
N THR A 58 -12.42 12.35 17.61
CA THR A 58 -12.25 11.65 18.89
C THR A 58 -13.25 10.51 18.99
N PHE A 59 -12.74 9.33 19.32
CA PHE A 59 -13.50 8.12 19.57
C PHE A 59 -13.25 7.67 21.00
N GLN A 60 -14.31 7.21 21.66
CA GLN A 60 -14.28 6.77 23.05
C GLN A 60 -14.87 5.36 23.13
N GLU A 61 -14.36 4.58 24.07
CA GLU A 61 -14.90 3.26 24.43
C GLU A 61 -15.10 2.33 23.21
N LEU A 62 -14.09 2.27 22.35
CA LEU A 62 -14.12 1.42 21.16
C LEU A 62 -13.99 -0.06 21.58
N TYR A 63 -15.07 -0.81 21.39
CA TYR A 63 -15.12 -2.24 21.70
C TYR A 63 -15.76 -3.05 20.57
N CYS A 64 -14.96 -3.88 19.90
CA CYS A 64 -15.44 -4.82 18.90
C CYS A 64 -14.38 -5.89 18.61
N ARG A 65 -14.74 -7.17 18.69
CA ARG A 65 -13.83 -8.31 18.48
C ARG A 65 -12.59 -8.22 19.40
N ASN A 66 -11.42 -8.00 18.81
CA ASN A 66 -10.14 -7.88 19.50
C ASN A 66 -9.75 -6.42 19.81
N ILE A 67 -10.66 -5.47 19.61
CA ILE A 67 -10.45 -4.06 19.92
C ILE A 67 -11.05 -3.77 21.30
N GLN A 68 -10.22 -3.25 22.20
CA GLN A 68 -10.63 -2.68 23.49
C GLN A 68 -9.76 -1.44 23.76
N ILE A 69 -10.25 -0.28 23.30
CA ILE A 69 -9.51 0.99 23.35
C ILE A 69 -10.36 2.05 24.04
N ALA A 70 -9.84 2.61 25.14
CA ALA A 70 -10.56 3.62 25.92
C ALA A 70 -10.77 4.94 25.15
N LYS A 71 -9.75 5.40 24.42
CA LYS A 71 -9.80 6.62 23.61
C LYS A 71 -8.87 6.50 22.41
N PHE A 72 -9.34 6.92 21.24
CA PHE A 72 -8.55 7.00 20.02
C PHE A 72 -8.79 8.35 19.33
N GLN A 73 -7.74 8.97 18.82
CA GLN A 73 -7.82 10.29 18.18
C GLN A 73 -7.12 10.26 16.82
N ILE A 74 -7.82 10.75 15.78
CA ILE A 74 -7.29 10.84 14.42
C ILE A 74 -7.19 12.33 14.05
N PRO A 75 -6.00 12.86 13.70
CA PRO A 75 -5.85 14.23 13.20
C PRO A 75 -6.72 14.51 11.98
N LYS A 76 -7.39 15.65 11.94
CA LYS A 76 -8.22 16.01 10.79
C LYS A 76 -7.37 16.50 9.62
N ASN A 77 -7.79 16.18 8.40
CA ASN A 77 -7.27 16.71 7.12
C ASN A 77 -5.76 16.54 6.90
N ARG A 78 -5.14 15.50 7.48
CA ARG A 78 -3.71 15.25 7.31
C ARG A 78 -3.35 13.79 7.53
N LEU A 79 -2.26 13.39 6.89
CA LEU A 79 -1.52 12.18 7.23
C LEU A 79 -0.42 12.57 8.23
N VAL A 80 -0.34 11.82 9.31
CA VAL A 80 0.76 11.88 10.29
C VAL A 80 1.41 10.50 10.34
N THR A 81 2.71 10.44 10.59
CA THR A 81 3.40 9.21 11.00
C THR A 81 3.95 9.39 12.39
#